data_AF-A0AAU9LLS7-F1
#
_entry.id   AF-A0AAU9LLS7-F1
#
_cell.length_a   1.000
_cell.length_b   1.000
_cell.length_c   1.000
_cell.angle_alpha   90.00
_cell.angle_beta   90.00
_cell.angle_gamma   90.00
#
_symmetry.space_group_name_H-M   'P 1'
#
loop_
_entity.id
_entity.type
_entity.pdbx_description
1 polymer ?
#
loop_
_entity_poly.entity_id
_entity_poly.type
_entity_poly.pdbx_seq_one_letter_code
_entity_poly.pdbx_strand_id
1 'polypeptide(L)'
;MYRERGGGGSKGKMEAIFNGDKFEGSANVPYYDYALDLILDVESSHGDMFSEEQNEIIESAAEMLYGLIHVRYILTTKGLAAMLEKYKNAELGDARESTAVVNPVLPVGQSDVSRQGNVKISVQNGEDIYTPQSRFQDNLDGAYFGSTFPHLFLMTYGT
;
A
#
# COMPACT_ATOMS: atom_id res chain seq x y z
N MET A 1 -5.07 1.66 -2.22
CA MET A 1 -3.65 2.06 -2.10
C MET A 1 -3.38 3.30 -2.93
N TYR A 2 -3.39 3.21 -4.26
CA TYR A 2 -3.03 4.32 -5.15
C TYR A 2 -4.19 5.29 -5.47
N ARG A 3 -5.45 4.85 -5.40
CA ARG A 3 -6.62 5.68 -5.74
C ARG A 3 -7.61 5.72 -4.58
N GLU A 4 -7.41 6.64 -3.64
CA GLU A 4 -8.51 7.07 -2.76
C GLU A 4 -9.44 7.96 -3.59
N ARG A 5 -10.50 7.37 -4.16
CA ARG A 5 -11.55 8.16 -4.80
C ARG A 5 -12.29 8.94 -3.73
N GLY A 6 -12.06 10.25 -3.70
CA GLY A 6 -12.91 11.22 -2.99
C GLY A 6 -12.44 11.62 -1.60
N GLY A 7 -11.23 12.17 -1.49
CA GLY A 7 -10.79 12.86 -0.28
C GLY A 7 -9.27 13.02 -0.26
N GLY A 8 -8.76 14.24 -0.28
CA GLY A 8 -7.32 14.56 -0.32
C GLY A 8 -6.53 14.20 0.94
N GLY A 9 -6.88 13.12 1.66
CA GLY A 9 -6.34 12.78 2.98
C GLY A 9 -5.00 12.05 2.97
N SER A 10 -4.75 11.16 2.00
CA SER A 10 -3.52 10.36 1.95
C SER A 10 -2.43 10.91 1.03
N LYS A 11 -2.78 11.79 0.09
CA LYS A 11 -1.86 12.37 -0.91
C LYS A 11 -0.71 13.18 -0.28
N GLY A 12 -1.01 14.04 0.71
CA GLY A 12 0.00 14.91 1.35
C GLY A 12 0.84 14.25 2.47
N LYS A 13 0.56 13.00 2.87
CA LYS A 13 1.27 12.35 4.00
C LYS A 13 2.47 11.50 3.56
N MET A 14 2.51 11.03 2.30
CA MET A 14 3.60 10.18 1.76
C MET A 14 4.79 11.00 1.23
N GLU A 15 4.63 12.31 1.04
CA GLU A 15 5.70 13.24 0.62
C GLU A 15 6.91 13.22 1.59
N ALA A 16 6.69 12.89 2.86
CA ALA A 16 7.74 12.93 3.89
C ALA A 16 8.69 11.71 3.92
N ILE A 17 8.57 10.76 2.98
CA ILE A 17 9.44 9.57 2.90
C ILE A 17 10.61 9.81 1.94
N PHE A 18 10.46 10.78 1.03
CA PHE A 18 11.43 11.05 0.00
C PHE A 18 12.40 12.15 0.45
N ASN A 19 13.52 11.74 1.05
CA ASN A 19 14.73 12.58 1.07
C ASN A 19 15.50 12.47 -0.26
N GLY A 20 14.82 12.21 -1.39
CA GLY A 20 15.46 12.06 -2.71
C GLY A 20 16.35 10.82 -2.87
N ASP A 21 16.53 10.00 -1.83
CA ASP A 21 17.41 8.83 -1.88
C ASP A 21 16.71 7.62 -2.52
N LYS A 22 17.34 7.08 -3.57
CA LYS A 22 16.93 5.82 -4.20
C LYS A 22 17.08 4.68 -3.19
N PHE A 23 16.01 3.93 -2.99
CA PHE A 23 15.97 2.78 -2.08
C PHE A 23 16.13 1.44 -2.82
N GLU A 24 16.42 0.36 -2.10
CA GLU A 24 16.54 -0.98 -2.69
C GLU A 24 15.26 -1.39 -3.44
N GLY A 25 15.39 -1.79 -4.70
CA GLY A 25 14.25 -2.12 -5.58
C GLY A 25 13.73 -0.97 -6.43
N SER A 26 14.03 0.30 -6.10
CA SER A 26 13.63 1.46 -6.93
C SER A 26 14.26 1.46 -8.33
N ALA A 27 15.46 0.89 -8.47
CA ALA A 27 16.17 0.77 -9.75
C ALA A 27 15.47 -0.16 -10.76
N ASN A 28 14.56 -1.03 -10.31
CA ASN A 28 13.82 -1.95 -11.16
C ASN A 28 12.48 -1.37 -11.65
N VAL A 29 12.12 -0.16 -11.22
CA VAL A 29 10.87 0.51 -11.61
C VAL A 29 11.07 1.18 -12.98
N PRO A 30 10.33 0.78 -14.03
CA PRO A 30 10.41 1.43 -15.33
C PRO A 30 9.83 2.84 -15.29
N TYR A 31 10.34 3.77 -16.11
CA TYR A 31 9.89 5.16 -16.13
C TYR A 31 9.81 5.82 -14.73
N TYR A 32 10.76 5.50 -13.84
CA TYR A 32 10.73 5.89 -12.43
C TYR A 32 10.35 7.37 -12.20
N ASP A 33 10.96 8.29 -12.93
CA ASP A 33 10.71 9.73 -12.75
C ASP A 33 9.27 10.11 -13.12
N TYR A 34 8.73 9.58 -14.22
CA TYR A 34 7.32 9.80 -14.60
C TYR A 34 6.34 9.10 -13.65
N ALA A 35 6.69 7.90 -13.17
CA ALA A 35 5.92 7.19 -12.16
C ALA A 35 5.88 7.97 -10.84
N LEU A 36 7.00 8.59 -10.46
CA LEU A 36 7.11 9.45 -9.30
C LEU A 36 6.30 10.74 -9.47
N ASP A 37 6.44 11.44 -10.60
CA ASP A 37 5.65 12.63 -10.94
C ASP A 37 4.15 12.32 -10.86
N LEU A 38 3.74 11.17 -11.39
CA LEU A 38 2.35 10.71 -11.35
C LEU A 38 1.86 10.43 -9.92
N ILE A 39 2.69 9.80 -9.07
CA ILE A 39 2.36 9.60 -7.64
C ILE A 39 2.23 10.93 -6.91
N LEU A 40 3.11 11.89 -7.22
CA LEU A 40 3.16 13.21 -6.60
C LEU A 40 2.13 14.20 -7.17
N ASP A 41 1.39 13.81 -8.22
CA ASP A 41 0.42 14.67 -8.91
C ASP A 41 1.09 15.96 -9.46
N VAL A 42 2.36 15.84 -9.88
CA VAL A 42 3.15 16.93 -10.45
C VAL A 42 3.01 16.89 -11.97
N GLU A 43 2.78 18.06 -12.59
CA GLU A 43 2.83 18.16 -14.06
C GLU A 43 4.21 17.75 -14.55
N SER A 44 4.27 16.73 -15.40
CA SER A 44 5.55 16.26 -15.94
C SER A 44 6.23 17.40 -16.70
N SER A 45 7.38 17.84 -16.21
CA SER A 45 8.18 18.90 -16.86
C SER A 45 8.78 18.47 -18.20
N HIS A 46 8.50 17.24 -18.62
CA HIS A 46 9.18 16.52 -19.67
C HIS A 46 8.59 16.83 -21.07
N GLY A 47 7.36 17.38 -21.15
CA GLY A 47 6.76 17.81 -22.43
C GLY A 47 6.52 16.68 -23.45
N ASP A 48 6.63 15.43 -23.01
CA ASP A 48 6.55 14.24 -23.85
C ASP A 48 5.10 13.84 -24.14
N MET A 49 4.84 13.42 -25.37
CA MET A 49 3.60 12.73 -25.72
C MET A 49 3.86 11.23 -25.75
N PHE A 50 3.25 10.49 -24.82
CA PHE A 50 3.33 9.04 -24.74
C PHE A 50 2.22 8.36 -25.54
N SER A 51 2.51 7.16 -26.07
CA SER A 51 1.45 6.28 -26.59
C SER A 51 0.56 5.78 -25.44
N GLU A 52 -0.63 5.26 -25.77
CA GLU A 52 -1.52 4.64 -24.78
C GLU A 52 -0.82 3.49 -24.02
N GLU A 53 -0.11 2.62 -24.74
CA GLU A 53 0.68 1.52 -24.16
C GLU A 53 1.76 2.03 -23.19
N GLN A 54 2.46 3.11 -23.53
CA GLN A 54 3.46 3.71 -22.63
C GLN A 54 2.81 4.29 -21.38
N ASN A 55 1.65 4.94 -21.51
CA ASN A 55 0.91 5.45 -20.36
C ASN A 55 0.48 4.31 -19.43
N GLU A 56 0.00 3.18 -19.95
CA GLU A 56 -0.33 2.01 -19.14
C GLU A 56 0.88 1.45 -18.37
N ILE A 57 2.07 1.43 -19.00
CA ILE A 57 3.31 1.01 -18.34
C ILE A 57 3.69 1.99 -17.22
N ILE A 58 3.55 3.30 -17.45
CA ILE A 58 3.84 4.33 -16.44
C ILE A 58 2.86 4.22 -15.26
N GLU A 59 1.57 4.00 -15.51
CA GLU A 59 0.58 3.77 -14.46
C GLU A 59 0.90 2.51 -13.63
N SER A 60 1.28 1.42 -14.29
CA SER A 60 1.70 0.19 -13.61
C SER A 60 2.98 0.39 -12.79
N ALA A 61 3.93 1.17 -13.31
CA ALA A 61 5.15 1.53 -12.61
C ALA A 61 4.89 2.40 -11.38
N ALA A 62 3.95 3.34 -11.48
CA ALA A 62 3.51 4.17 -10.35
C ALA A 62 2.85 3.33 -9.26
N GLU A 63 2.02 2.35 -9.61
CA GLU A 63 1.46 1.42 -8.63
C GLU A 63 2.56 0.63 -7.91
N MET A 64 3.52 0.09 -8.66
CA MET A 64 4.66 -0.65 -8.12
C MET A 64 5.51 0.22 -7.19
N LEU A 65 5.89 1.40 -7.67
CA LEU A 65 6.70 2.34 -6.92
C LEU A 65 6.00 2.73 -5.61
N TYR A 66 4.71 3.09 -5.67
CA TYR A 66 3.90 3.39 -4.51
C TYR A 66 3.90 2.23 -3.51
N GLY A 67 3.73 0.99 -3.99
CA GLY A 67 3.76 -0.21 -3.15
C GLY A 67 5.08 -0.42 -2.42
N LEU A 68 6.21 -0.23 -3.12
CA LEU A 68 7.56 -0.33 -2.55
C LEU A 68 7.85 0.77 -1.51
N ILE A 69 7.26 1.94 -1.68
CA ILE A 69 7.33 3.02 -0.69
C ILE A 69 6.43 2.70 0.51
N HIS A 70 5.22 2.24 0.24
CA HIS A 70 4.19 1.97 1.23
C HIS A 70 4.66 0.95 2.28
N VAL A 71 5.26 -0.16 1.86
CA VAL A 71 5.76 -1.19 2.80
C VAL A 71 6.78 -0.63 3.79
N ARG A 72 7.61 0.33 3.36
CA ARG A 72 8.54 1.01 4.28
C ARG A 72 7.83 2.03 5.15
N TYR A 73 6.89 2.79 4.58
CA TYR A 73 6.15 3.82 5.30
C TYR A 73 5.40 3.27 6.50
N ILE A 74 4.63 2.20 6.31
CA ILE A 74 3.72 1.66 7.32
C ILE A 74 4.45 1.04 8.51
N LEU A 75 5.76 0.86 8.44
CA LEU A 75 6.62 0.42 9.55
C LEU A 75 7.22 1.60 10.33
N THR A 76 7.10 2.84 9.84
CA THR A 76 7.52 4.04 10.57
C THR A 76 6.48 4.41 11.63
N THR A 77 6.86 5.19 12.65
CA THR A 77 5.92 5.70 13.66
C THR A 77 4.76 6.48 13.05
N LYS A 78 5.04 7.32 12.03
CA LYS A 78 4.01 8.10 11.32
C LYS A 78 3.07 7.19 10.53
N GLY A 79 3.62 6.20 9.81
CA GLY A 79 2.82 5.25 9.03
C GLY A 79 1.97 4.34 9.90
N LEU A 80 2.52 3.81 11.00
CA LEU A 80 1.76 3.05 12.00
C LEU A 80 0.59 3.86 12.56
N ALA A 81 0.81 5.13 12.93
CA ALA A 81 -0.25 6.01 13.41
C ALA A 81 -1.32 6.26 12.34
N ALA A 82 -0.94 6.49 11.08
CA ALA A 82 -1.89 6.65 9.97
C ALA A 82 -2.70 5.38 9.71
N MET A 83 -2.06 4.21 9.79
CA MET A 83 -2.75 2.92 9.67
C MET A 83 -3.68 2.65 10.85
N LEU A 84 -3.38 3.17 12.05
CA LEU A 84 -4.26 3.07 13.22
C LEU A 84 -5.56 3.85 13.02
N GLU A 85 -5.49 5.05 12.42
CA GLU A 85 -6.69 5.82 12.07
C GLU A 85 -7.59 5.00 11.13
N LYS A 86 -7.02 4.42 10.07
CA LYS A 86 -7.74 3.55 9.12
C LYS A 86 -8.32 2.29 9.78
N TYR A 87 -7.55 1.69 10.68
CA TYR A 87 -7.95 0.49 11.43
C TYR A 87 -9.18 0.77 12.31
N LYS A 88 -9.17 1.88 13.06
CA LYS A 88 -10.29 2.30 13.91
C LYS A 88 -11.56 2.62 13.11
N ASN A 89 -11.40 3.09 11.88
CA ASN A 89 -12.50 3.39 10.97
C ASN A 89 -12.97 2.18 10.13
N ALA A 90 -12.39 0.98 10.34
CA ALA A 90 -12.65 -0.21 9.54
C ALA A 90 -12.40 -0.02 8.02
N GLU A 91 -11.48 0.87 7.65
CA GLU A 91 -11.12 1.17 6.25
C GLU A 91 -10.15 0.14 5.65
N LEU A 92 -9.56 -0.73 6.47
CA LEU A 92 -8.58 -1.74 6.05
C LEU A 92 -9.22 -3.05 5.55
N GLY A 93 -10.54 -3.18 5.71
CA GLY A 93 -11.31 -4.37 5.36
C GLY A 93 -12.09 -4.92 6.54
N ASP A 94 -12.77 -6.04 6.31
CA ASP A 94 -13.58 -6.74 7.30
C ASP A 94 -13.42 -8.27 7.13
N ALA A 95 -13.20 -8.98 8.23
CA ALA A 95 -13.25 -10.43 8.27
C ALA A 95 -14.70 -10.86 8.54
N ARG A 96 -15.38 -11.37 7.51
CA ARG A 96 -16.70 -11.99 7.69
C ARG A 96 -16.57 -13.35 8.37
N GLU A 97 -16.52 -13.36 9.70
CA GLU A 97 -17.10 -14.47 10.45
C GLU A 97 -18.63 -14.34 10.40
N SER A 98 -19.38 -15.44 10.41
CA SER A 98 -20.86 -15.43 10.25
C SER A 98 -21.62 -14.70 11.38
N THR A 99 -20.90 -14.08 12.30
CA THR A 99 -21.39 -13.32 13.46
C THR A 99 -21.56 -11.84 13.12
N ALA A 100 -22.54 -11.19 13.73
CA ALA A 100 -22.93 -9.80 13.48
C ALA A 100 -21.90 -8.72 13.86
N VAL A 101 -20.64 -9.09 14.13
CA VAL A 101 -19.58 -8.18 14.58
C VAL A 101 -18.53 -8.06 13.47
N VAL A 102 -18.36 -6.85 12.95
CA VAL A 102 -17.29 -6.47 12.03
C VAL A 102 -15.99 -6.44 12.83
N ASN A 103 -15.08 -7.36 12.54
CA ASN A 103 -13.78 -7.41 13.19
C ASN A 103 -12.77 -6.65 12.32
N PRO A 104 -12.15 -5.56 12.83
CA PRO A 104 -11.19 -4.80 12.06
C PRO A 104 -9.95 -5.67 11.76
N VAL A 105 -9.53 -5.68 10.50
CA VAL A 105 -8.42 -6.51 10.01
C VAL A 105 -7.21 -5.65 9.62
N LEU A 106 -6.06 -6.30 9.54
CA LEU A 106 -4.82 -5.71 9.04
C LEU A 106 -4.42 -6.39 7.72
N PRO A 107 -4.00 -5.64 6.70
CA PRO A 107 -3.42 -6.22 5.49
C PRO A 107 -2.05 -6.84 5.78
N VAL A 108 -1.76 -7.97 5.14
CA VAL A 108 -0.50 -8.72 5.31
C VAL A 108 -0.02 -9.32 3.99
N GLY A 109 1.29 -9.25 3.76
CA GLY A 109 1.97 -10.01 2.71
C GLY A 109 2.50 -11.34 3.24
N GLN A 110 2.32 -12.43 2.50
CA GLN A 110 2.93 -13.73 2.85
C GLN A 110 4.40 -13.84 2.39
N SER A 111 4.87 -12.87 1.61
CA SER A 111 6.25 -12.76 1.13
C SER A 111 6.58 -11.27 0.98
N ASP A 112 7.82 -10.90 1.29
CA ASP A 112 8.35 -9.55 1.04
C ASP A 112 8.95 -9.43 -0.37
N VAL A 113 8.92 -10.53 -1.15
CA VAL A 113 9.37 -10.56 -2.54
C VAL A 113 8.18 -10.30 -3.46
N SER A 114 8.31 -9.31 -4.34
CA SER A 114 7.26 -8.93 -5.30
C SER A 114 6.80 -10.10 -6.17
N ARG A 115 5.51 -10.08 -6.53
CA ARG A 115 4.79 -11.02 -7.40
C ARG A 115 4.74 -12.46 -6.89
N GLN A 116 5.06 -12.72 -5.62
CA GLN A 116 4.92 -14.05 -5.03
C GLN A 116 3.52 -14.35 -4.48
N GLY A 117 2.71 -13.32 -4.27
CA GLY A 117 1.33 -13.50 -3.83
C GLY A 117 0.63 -12.17 -3.60
N ASN A 118 -0.70 -12.26 -3.56
CA ASN A 118 -1.53 -11.07 -3.40
C ASN A 118 -1.74 -10.81 -1.91
N VAL A 119 -2.09 -9.58 -1.55
CA VAL A 119 -2.35 -9.17 -0.16
C VAL A 119 -3.42 -10.05 0.47
N LYS A 120 -3.18 -10.42 1.72
CA LYS A 120 -4.12 -11.12 2.60
C LYS A 120 -4.55 -10.21 3.74
N ILE A 121 -5.53 -10.63 4.52
CA ILE A 121 -5.96 -9.93 5.73
C ILE A 121 -5.79 -10.84 6.95
N SER A 122 -5.32 -10.27 8.06
CA SER A 122 -5.17 -10.94 9.35
C SER A 122 -6.02 -10.26 10.43
N VAL A 123 -6.59 -11.04 11.34
CA VAL A 123 -7.33 -10.55 12.51
C VAL A 123 -6.39 -10.24 13.69
N GLN A 124 -6.89 -9.57 14.74
CA GLN A 124 -6.11 -9.08 15.89
C GLN A 124 -5.25 -10.13 16.61
N ASN A 125 -5.66 -11.40 16.58
CA ASN A 125 -4.91 -12.47 17.25
C ASN A 125 -3.77 -13.03 16.38
N GLY A 126 -3.68 -12.63 15.11
CA GLY A 126 -2.63 -13.07 14.18
C GLY A 126 -2.68 -14.54 13.78
N GLU A 127 -3.63 -15.32 14.31
CA GLU A 127 -3.71 -16.78 14.07
C GLU A 127 -4.30 -17.12 12.69
N ASP A 128 -5.21 -16.29 12.17
CA ASP A 128 -5.90 -16.56 10.92
C ASP A 128 -5.63 -15.50 9.83
N ILE A 129 -5.31 -15.99 8.62
CA ILE A 129 -5.06 -15.21 7.41
C ILE A 129 -6.11 -15.58 6.36
N TYR A 130 -6.79 -14.57 5.82
CA TYR A 130 -7.86 -14.74 4.82
C TYR A 130 -7.57 -14.00 3.51
N THR A 131 -8.20 -14.46 2.43
CA THR A 131 -8.22 -13.72 1.15
C THR A 131 -9.24 -12.59 1.23
N PRO A 132 -8.90 -11.35 0.82
CA PRO A 132 -9.84 -10.24 0.81
C PRO A 132 -11.02 -10.51 -0.13
N GLN A 133 -12.25 -10.18 0.28
CA GLN A 133 -13.43 -10.38 -0.58
C GLN A 133 -13.59 -9.29 -1.65
N SER A 134 -13.01 -8.11 -1.43
CA SER A 134 -13.01 -7.04 -2.43
C SER A 134 -12.04 -7.38 -3.55
N ARG A 135 -12.55 -7.52 -4.78
CA ARG A 135 -11.75 -7.72 -6.00
C ARG A 135 -10.66 -6.67 -6.20
N PHE A 136 -10.82 -5.48 -5.61
CA PHE A 136 -9.82 -4.41 -5.70
C PHE A 136 -8.59 -4.66 -4.83
N GLN A 137 -8.74 -5.40 -3.73
CA GLN A 137 -7.63 -5.81 -2.88
C GLN A 137 -7.01 -7.11 -3.37
N ASP A 138 -7.78 -7.97 -4.02
CA ASP A 138 -7.32 -9.29 -4.47
C ASP A 138 -6.21 -9.24 -5.52
N ASN A 139 -6.03 -8.13 -6.27
CA ASN A 139 -4.96 -8.03 -7.28
C ASN A 139 -3.71 -7.29 -6.80
N LEU A 140 -3.71 -6.75 -5.57
CA LEU A 140 -2.56 -6.02 -5.05
C LEU A 140 -1.49 -6.98 -4.54
N ASP A 141 -0.23 -6.69 -4.86
CA ASP A 141 0.91 -7.46 -4.37
C ASP A 141 1.01 -7.37 -2.85
N GLY A 142 1.11 -8.53 -2.19
CA GLY A 142 1.25 -8.61 -0.73
C GLY A 142 2.56 -7.98 -0.23
N ALA A 143 3.61 -7.97 -1.07
CA ALA A 143 4.90 -7.36 -0.73
C ALA A 143 4.79 -5.84 -0.45
N TYR A 144 3.72 -5.18 -0.90
CA TYR A 144 3.47 -3.75 -0.63
C TYR A 144 2.99 -3.47 0.81
N PHE A 145 2.63 -4.51 1.55
CA PHE A 145 2.34 -4.45 2.99
C PHE A 145 3.39 -5.20 3.81
N GLY A 146 3.99 -6.23 3.22
CA GLY A 146 4.99 -7.06 3.84
C GLY A 146 4.42 -7.96 4.96
N SER A 147 5.26 -8.87 5.42
CA SER A 147 4.92 -9.83 6.48
C SER A 147 4.96 -9.22 7.89
N THR A 148 5.74 -8.15 8.06
CA THR A 148 6.07 -7.59 9.39
C THR A 148 5.00 -6.64 9.93
N PHE A 149 4.30 -5.93 9.05
CA PHE A 149 3.43 -4.82 9.44
C PHE A 149 2.37 -5.18 10.49
N PRO A 150 1.57 -6.26 10.34
CA PRO A 150 0.54 -6.59 11.34
C PRO A 150 1.12 -6.85 12.72
N HIS A 151 2.25 -7.55 12.79
CA HIS A 151 2.91 -7.88 14.06
C HIS A 151 3.43 -6.64 14.77
N LEU A 152 4.11 -5.75 14.04
CA LEU A 152 4.62 -4.50 14.60
C LEU A 152 3.47 -3.57 15.03
N PHE A 153 2.40 -3.51 14.24
CA PHE A 153 1.21 -2.75 14.56
C PHE A 153 0.57 -3.22 15.86
N LEU A 154 0.35 -4.53 16.01
CA LEU A 154 -0.25 -5.13 17.21
C LEU A 154 0.68 -5.02 18.43
N MET A 155 1.99 -5.12 18.26
CA MET A 155 2.94 -4.86 19.35
C MET A 155 2.85 -3.41 19.86
N THR A 156 2.49 -2.47 18.98
CA THR A 156 2.42 -1.03 19.30
C THR A 156 1.05 -0.61 19.83
N TYR A 157 -0.03 -1.19 19.31
CA TYR A 157 -1.42 -0.74 19.58
C TYR A 157 -2.40 -1.84 19.98
N GLY A 158 -1.99 -3.10 20.05
CA GLY A 158 -2.81 -4.21 20.52
C GLY A 158 -3.04 -4.09 22.02
N THR A 159 -4.26 -3.76 22.42
CA THR A 159 -4.75 -3.73 23.81
C THR A 159 -6.11 -4.38 23.89
#